data_AF-A0A9W6LYL1-F1
#
_entry.id   AF-A0A9W6LYL1-F1
#
_cell.length_a   1.000
_cell.length_b   1.000
_cell.length_c   1.000
_cell.angle_alpha   90.00
_cell.angle_beta   90.00
_cell.angle_gamma   90.00
#
_symmetry.space_group_name_H-M   'P 1'
#
loop_
_entity.id
_entity.type
_entity.pdbx_description
1 polymer ?
#
loop_
_entity_poly.entity_id
_entity_poly.type
_entity_poly.pdbx_seq_one_letter_code
_entity_poly.pdbx_strand_id
1 'polypeptide(L)'
;MSEFWSFTAYGDDNRLMAHNSINRRSRGDRTLTPDDDGTYSILLSADVDAHVDDPHFHPVPEKDSYLILRLYGPSEAIQNGDYTAPVFSVVER
;
A
#
# COMPACT_ATOMS: atom_id res chain seq x y z
N MET A 1 -12.44 10.74 -7.40
CA MET A 1 -12.19 9.30 -7.54
C MET A 1 -13.53 8.61 -7.48
N SER A 2 -13.93 7.82 -8.48
CA SER A 2 -15.26 7.22 -8.53
C SER A 2 -15.29 5.74 -8.15
N GLU A 3 -14.19 5.00 -8.34
CA GLU A 3 -14.18 3.54 -8.18
C GLU A 3 -13.42 3.08 -6.93
N PHE A 4 -12.10 2.89 -7.03
CA PHE A 4 -11.26 2.33 -5.98
C PHE A 4 -9.78 2.66 -6.20
N TRP A 5 -8.94 2.36 -5.22
CA TRP A 5 -7.49 2.50 -5.30
C TRP A 5 -6.75 1.35 -4.64
N SER A 6 -5.47 1.19 -4.95
CA SER A 6 -4.62 0.18 -4.30
C SER A 6 -3.14 0.51 -4.32
N PHE A 7 -2.44 0.09 -3.28
CA PHE A 7 -0.99 -0.08 -3.21
C PHE A 7 -0.63 -1.55 -3.41
N THR A 8 0.46 -1.80 -4.11
CA THR A 8 1.03 -3.15 -4.32
C THR A 8 2.54 -3.09 -4.23
N ALA A 9 3.15 -3.98 -3.44
CA ALA A 9 4.60 -4.08 -3.28
C ALA A 9 5.25 -4.99 -4.33
N TYR A 10 6.34 -4.50 -4.93
CA TYR A 10 7.15 -5.21 -5.92
C TYR A 10 8.61 -5.24 -5.50
N GLY A 11 9.29 -6.34 -5.79
CA GLY A 11 10.75 -6.39 -5.65
C GLY A 11 11.42 -5.61 -6.78
N ASP A 12 12.46 -4.83 -6.47
CA ASP A 12 13.20 -4.08 -7.50
C ASP A 12 13.98 -5.01 -8.45
N ASP A 13 14.44 -6.15 -7.92
CA ASP A 13 15.24 -7.16 -8.61
C ASP A 13 14.56 -7.80 -9.83
N ASN A 14 13.26 -8.07 -9.73
CA ASN A 14 12.52 -8.80 -10.77
C ASN A 14 11.24 -8.09 -11.23
N ARG A 15 10.86 -6.98 -10.58
CA ARG A 15 9.62 -6.22 -10.85
C ARG A 15 8.34 -7.03 -10.68
N LEU A 16 8.40 -8.14 -9.96
CA LEU A 16 7.27 -9.00 -9.62
C LEU A 16 6.78 -8.72 -8.20
N MET A 17 5.55 -9.13 -7.92
CA MET A 17 4.96 -8.99 -6.59
C MET A 17 5.83 -9.71 -5.54
N ALA A 18 6.18 -9.01 -4.48
CA ALA A 18 7.03 -9.53 -3.42
C ALA A 18 6.33 -10.66 -2.64
N HIS A 19 6.96 -11.84 -2.58
CA HIS A 19 6.43 -13.01 -1.88
C HIS A 19 6.34 -12.77 -0.37
N ASN A 20 5.28 -13.28 0.26
CA ASN A 20 5.10 -13.32 1.72
C ASN A 20 4.22 -14.52 2.12
N SER A 21 4.33 -14.96 3.38
CA SER A 21 3.70 -16.18 3.92
C SER A 21 2.16 -16.15 3.90
N ILE A 22 1.55 -14.97 3.98
CA ILE A 22 0.08 -14.80 3.98
C ILE A 22 -0.49 -14.50 2.59
N ASN A 23 0.35 -14.53 1.55
CA ASN A 23 0.03 -14.22 0.16
C ASN A 23 -0.73 -12.88 -0.03
N ARG A 24 -0.47 -11.88 0.82
CA ARG A 24 -1.10 -10.55 0.77
C ARG A 24 -0.27 -9.64 -0.13
N ARG A 25 -0.77 -9.30 -1.30
CA ARG A 25 0.00 -8.53 -2.31
C ARG A 25 -0.41 -7.07 -2.43
N SER A 26 -1.56 -6.68 -1.89
CA SER A 26 -2.05 -5.31 -1.98
C SER A 26 -2.91 -4.88 -0.80
N ARG A 27 -3.04 -3.55 -0.67
CA ARG A 27 -3.97 -2.86 0.22
C ARG A 27 -4.62 -1.69 -0.50
N GLY A 28 -5.88 -1.42 -0.16
CA GLY A 28 -6.70 -0.39 -0.80
C GLY A 28 -8.03 -0.21 -0.08
N ASP A 29 -8.84 0.75 -0.52
CA ASP A 29 -10.15 1.09 0.04
C ASP A 29 -11.13 -0.09 0.10
N ARG A 30 -10.95 -1.12 -0.73
CA ARG A 30 -11.77 -2.34 -0.71
C ARG A 30 -11.38 -3.34 0.37
N THR A 31 -10.24 -3.15 1.01
CA THR A 31 -9.69 -4.05 2.05
C THR A 31 -9.39 -3.34 3.36
N LEU A 32 -9.40 -2.01 3.35
CA LEU A 32 -9.11 -1.16 4.50
C LEU A 32 -10.38 -0.46 4.96
N THR A 33 -10.44 -0.19 6.25
CA THR A 33 -11.43 0.73 6.84
C THR A 33 -10.73 2.06 7.07
N PRO A 34 -11.37 3.20 6.72
CA PRO A 34 -10.80 4.50 7.04
C PRO A 34 -10.72 4.71 8.55
N ASP A 35 -9.73 5.49 8.97
CA ASP A 35 -9.57 5.97 10.34
C ASP A 35 -10.69 6.98 10.70
N ASP A 36 -10.81 7.35 11.97
CA ASP A 36 -11.89 8.23 12.47
C ASP A 36 -11.92 9.61 11.78
N ASP A 37 -10.78 10.08 11.26
CA ASP A 37 -10.63 11.33 10.52
C ASP A 37 -10.88 11.18 9.00
N GLY A 38 -11.22 9.98 8.54
CA GLY A 38 -11.46 9.64 7.14
C GLY A 38 -10.20 9.35 6.33
N THR A 39 -9.02 9.31 6.96
CA THR A 39 -7.76 8.91 6.31
C THR A 39 -7.60 7.39 6.27
N TYR A 40 -6.54 6.91 5.62
CA TYR A 40 -6.20 5.49 5.58
C TYR A 40 -4.75 5.32 6.01
N SER A 41 -4.53 4.52 7.04
CA SER A 41 -3.20 4.11 7.48
C SER A 41 -2.82 2.75 6.87
N ILE A 42 -1.55 2.60 6.47
CA ILE A 42 -0.99 1.32 6.02
C ILE A 42 0.33 1.10 6.75
N LEU A 43 0.41 0.02 7.52
CA LEU A 43 1.65 -0.42 8.14
C LEU A 43 2.44 -1.28 7.16
N LEU A 44 3.68 -0.90 6.88
CA LEU A 44 4.60 -1.65 6.03
C LEU A 44 5.66 -2.31 6.92
N SER A 45 5.76 -3.64 6.88
CA SER A 45 6.79 -4.39 7.60
C SER A 45 7.06 -5.73 6.92
N ALA A 46 8.25 -6.29 7.15
CA ALA A 46 8.59 -7.65 6.75
C ALA A 46 8.23 -8.69 7.82
N ASP A 47 8.01 -8.26 9.07
CA ASP A 47 7.62 -9.11 10.18
C ASP A 47 6.12 -9.48 10.08
N VAL A 48 5.83 -10.52 9.28
CA VAL A 48 4.45 -10.92 8.98
C VAL A 48 3.75 -11.46 10.22
N ASP A 49 4.44 -12.25 11.04
CA ASP A 49 3.82 -12.91 12.19
C ASP A 49 3.41 -11.90 13.26
N ALA A 50 4.16 -10.80 13.43
CA ALA A 50 3.81 -9.72 14.35
C ALA A 50 2.55 -8.94 13.95
N HIS A 51 2.15 -8.96 12.67
CA HIS A 51 1.12 -8.07 12.13
C HIS A 51 0.03 -8.79 11.32
N VAL A 52 -0.03 -10.12 11.34
CA VAL A 52 -0.96 -10.90 10.50
C VAL A 52 -2.43 -10.54 10.72
N ASP A 53 -2.80 -10.27 11.98
CA ASP A 53 -4.16 -9.94 12.41
C ASP A 53 -4.54 -8.47 12.15
N ASP A 54 -3.56 -7.63 11.78
CA ASP A 54 -3.80 -6.23 11.45
C ASP A 54 -4.34 -6.12 10.00
N PRO A 55 -5.57 -5.59 9.79
CA PRO A 55 -6.12 -5.37 8.46
C PRO A 55 -5.34 -4.31 7.67
N HIS A 56 -4.80 -3.29 8.34
CA HIS A 56 -4.02 -2.18 7.78
C HIS A 56 -2.58 -2.57 7.44
N PHE A 57 -2.12 -3.75 7.89
CA PHE A 57 -0.80 -4.25 7.56
C PHE A 57 -0.65 -4.70 6.09
N HIS A 58 0.46 -4.32 5.47
CA HIS A 58 0.89 -4.81 4.16
C HIS A 58 2.36 -5.31 4.21
N PRO A 59 2.60 -6.61 3.93
CA PRO A 59 3.94 -7.15 3.88
C PRO A 59 4.80 -6.51 2.79
N VAL A 60 6.00 -6.09 3.17
CA VAL A 60 7.07 -5.70 2.26
C VAL A 60 8.27 -6.62 2.46
N PRO A 61 9.07 -6.94 1.42
CA PRO A 61 10.18 -7.87 1.57
C PRO A 61 11.39 -7.20 2.25
N GLU A 62 12.27 -7.98 2.88
CA GLU A 62 13.56 -7.52 3.42
C GLU A 62 14.62 -7.30 2.32
N LYS A 63 14.27 -6.50 1.32
CA LYS A 63 15.15 -6.10 0.21
C LYS A 63 14.61 -4.84 -0.48
N ASP A 64 15.41 -4.28 -1.38
CA ASP A 64 14.99 -3.17 -2.22
C ASP A 64 13.68 -3.49 -2.96
N SER A 65 12.71 -2.62 -2.75
CA SER A 65 11.35 -2.79 -3.23
C SER A 65 10.71 -1.42 -3.46
N TYR A 66 9.64 -1.43 -4.25
CA TYR A 66 8.87 -0.24 -4.53
C TYR A 66 7.37 -0.52 -4.45
N LEU A 67 6.60 0.52 -4.18
CA LEU A 67 5.15 0.49 -4.12
C LEU A 67 4.56 1.19 -5.33
N ILE A 68 3.52 0.60 -5.92
CA ILE A 68 2.74 1.23 -6.98
C ILE A 68 1.36 1.57 -6.45
N LEU A 69 1.01 2.86 -6.49
CA LEU A 69 -0.36 3.34 -6.30
C LEU A 69 -1.12 3.25 -7.64
N ARG A 70 -2.29 2.62 -7.63
CA ARG A 70 -3.24 2.64 -8.74
C ARG A 70 -4.53 3.32 -8.32
N LEU A 71 -5.02 4.23 -9.15
CA LEU A 71 -6.25 4.99 -8.94
C LEU A 71 -7.19 4.66 -10.09
N TYR A 72 -8.38 4.12 -9.78
CA TYR A 72 -9.39 3.72 -10.76
C TYR A 72 -10.55 4.72 -10.71
N GLY A 73 -10.89 5.29 -11.86
CA GLY A 73 -11.75 6.47 -11.94
C GLY A 73 -11.13 7.72 -11.28
N PRO A 74 -9.86 8.08 -11.57
CA PRO A 74 -9.21 9.25 -10.98
C PRO A 74 -9.90 10.55 -11.43
N SER A 75 -9.89 11.57 -10.57
CA SER A 75 -10.33 12.92 -10.98
C SER A 75 -9.39 13.52 -12.01
N GLU A 76 -9.83 14.59 -12.69
CA GLU A 76 -9.02 15.30 -13.69
C GLU A 76 -7.68 15.81 -13.10
N ALA A 77 -7.69 16.36 -11.89
CA ALA A 77 -6.46 16.80 -11.20
C ALA A 77 -5.43 15.66 -11.02
N ILE A 78 -5.89 14.44 -10.75
CA ILE A 78 -5.00 13.27 -10.67
C ILE A 78 -4.47 12.91 -12.06
N GLN A 79 -5.33 12.92 -13.08
CA GLN A 79 -4.94 12.60 -14.46
C GLN A 79 -3.93 13.61 -15.03
N ASN A 80 -4.05 14.88 -14.66
CA ASN A 80 -3.16 15.95 -15.07
C ASN A 80 -1.83 15.98 -14.30
N GLY A 81 -1.69 15.16 -13.24
CA GLY A 81 -0.49 15.10 -12.41
C GLY A 81 -0.42 16.14 -11.29
N ASP A 82 -1.51 16.86 -11.03
CA ASP A 82 -1.60 17.86 -9.95
C ASP A 82 -1.73 17.22 -8.56
N TYR A 83 -2.00 15.91 -8.52
CA TYR A 83 -2.04 15.13 -7.29
C TYR A 83 -0.66 14.58 -6.92
N THR A 84 -0.21 14.87 -5.70
CA THR A 84 0.99 14.27 -5.12
C THR A 84 0.61 13.02 -4.33
N ALA A 85 1.24 11.89 -4.68
CA ALA A 85 1.07 10.64 -3.94
C ALA A 85 1.56 10.80 -2.48
N PRO A 86 0.98 10.07 -1.51
CA PRO A 86 1.43 10.12 -0.13
C PRO A 86 2.88 9.62 -0.01
N VAL A 87 3.60 10.21 0.93
CA VAL A 87 4.97 9.81 1.27
C VAL A 87 4.96 8.73 2.34
N PHE A 88 5.90 7.79 2.25
CA PHE A 88 6.10 6.78 3.28
C PHE A 88 7.09 7.32 4.31
N SER A 89 6.77 7.16 5.59
CA SER A 89 7.64 7.51 6.72
C SER A 89 8.16 6.25 7.39
N VAL A 90 9.42 6.31 7.83
CA VAL A 90 9.99 5.25 8.67
C VAL A 90 9.37 5.37 10.06
N VAL A 91 8.85 4.27 10.59
CA VAL A 91 8.36 4.19 11.96
C VAL A 91 9.56 3.94 12.87
N GLU A 92 9.93 4.91 13.70
CA GLU A 92 10.95 4.72 14.73
C GLU A 92 10.44 3.73 15.78
N ARG A 93 11.32 2.81 16.19
CA ARG A 93 11.03 1.74 17.15
C ARG A 93 11.37 2.16 18.57
#